data_AF-A0A811RT37-F1
#
_entry.id   AF-A0A811RT37-F1
#
_cell.length_a   1.000
_cell.length_b   1.000
_cell.length_c   1.000
_cell.angle_alpha   90.00
_cell.angle_beta   90.00
_cell.angle_gamma   90.00
#
_symmetry.space_group_name_H-M   'P 1'
#
loop_
_entity.id
_entity.type
_entity.pdbx_description
1 polymer ?
#
loop_
_entity_poly.entity_id
_entity_poly.type
_entity_poly.pdbx_seq_one_letter_code
_entity_poly.pdbx_strand_id
1 'polypeptide(L)'
;MELHKDEVTSITVVGHSLGAALATLNAVDIAANGLRTRAPAGAGAGSSQSQPPAAFGSFRDLRALHVKNSCDVVPVVPPLTYVVLPIDTARSPYLRSPGTPHTLHNLECYLHGVAGEQGSAGGFRLEVDRDVALVNKGADALRDEYPVPANWWARPEQVDGLGGRRPLDAQGLRGNLIV
;
A
#
# COMPACT_ATOMS: atom_id res chain seq x y z
N MET A 1 -9.44 11.96 19.77
CA MET A 1 -9.63 13.26 19.11
C MET A 1 -9.72 14.45 20.07
N GLU A 2 -9.69 14.24 21.39
CA GLU A 2 -9.83 15.32 22.39
C GLU A 2 -8.82 16.48 22.23
N LEU A 3 -7.58 16.17 21.81
CA LEU A 3 -6.53 17.18 21.60
C LEU A 3 -6.85 18.19 20.48
N HIS A 4 -7.66 17.79 19.49
CA HIS A 4 -8.01 18.57 18.30
C HIS A 4 -9.53 18.70 18.14
N LYS A 5 -10.26 18.79 19.26
CA LYS A 5 -11.74 18.76 19.26
C LYS A 5 -12.39 19.97 18.58
N ASP A 6 -11.67 21.09 18.51
CA ASP A 6 -12.13 22.34 17.90
C ASP A 6 -11.76 22.43 16.40
N GLU A 7 -11.11 21.38 15.86
CA GLU A 7 -10.66 21.30 14.47
C GLU A 7 -11.44 20.24 13.68
N VAL A 8 -11.58 20.46 12.38
CA VAL A 8 -12.10 19.43 11.47
C VAL A 8 -11.04 18.35 11.32
N THR A 9 -11.31 17.15 11.83
CA THR A 9 -10.36 16.04 11.85
C THR A 9 -10.90 14.80 11.12
N SER A 10 -9.98 14.01 10.57
CA SER A 10 -10.28 12.72 9.91
C SER A 10 -9.29 11.64 10.34
N ILE A 11 -9.73 10.38 10.33
CA ILE A 11 -8.87 9.20 10.53
C ILE A 11 -8.74 8.46 9.21
N THR A 12 -7.51 8.16 8.82
CA THR A 12 -7.20 7.31 7.67
C THR A 12 -6.41 6.11 8.16
N VAL A 13 -6.89 4.91 7.84
CA VAL A 13 -6.22 3.65 8.15
C VAL A 13 -5.76 3.03 6.84
N VAL A 14 -4.48 2.72 6.73
CA VAL A 14 -3.87 2.16 5.52
C VAL A 14 -3.17 0.86 5.83
N GLY A 15 -3.06 -0.01 4.83
CA GLY A 15 -2.34 -1.25 4.95
C GLY A 15 -2.20 -1.95 3.61
N HIS A 16 -1.24 -2.89 3.56
CA HIS A 16 -0.96 -3.71 2.39
C HIS A 16 -0.95 -5.18 2.81
N SER A 17 -1.42 -6.07 1.93
CA SER A 17 -1.54 -7.52 2.23
C SER A 17 -2.34 -7.76 3.52
N LEU A 18 -1.84 -8.54 4.48
CA LEU A 18 -2.42 -8.72 5.82
C LEU A 18 -2.73 -7.37 6.51
N GLY A 19 -1.87 -6.37 6.33
CA GLY A 19 -2.10 -5.04 6.88
C GLY A 19 -3.36 -4.37 6.32
N ALA A 20 -3.73 -4.64 5.08
CA ALA A 20 -4.97 -4.10 4.48
C ALA A 20 -6.22 -4.73 5.13
N ALA A 21 -6.17 -6.03 5.43
CA ALA A 21 -7.24 -6.71 6.17
C ALA A 21 -7.40 -6.15 7.59
N LEU A 22 -6.29 -5.93 8.30
CA LEU A 22 -6.30 -5.29 9.62
C LEU A 22 -6.76 -3.83 9.57
N ALA A 23 -6.34 -3.08 8.56
CA ALA A 23 -6.79 -1.71 8.35
C ALA A 23 -8.31 -1.63 8.15
N THR A 24 -8.86 -2.55 7.35
CA THR A 24 -10.29 -2.67 7.11
C THR A 24 -11.04 -3.00 8.39
N LEU A 25 -10.57 -4.00 9.15
CA LEU A 25 -11.18 -4.40 10.42
C LEU A 25 -11.15 -3.26 11.44
N ASN A 26 -10.02 -2.59 11.59
CA ASN A 26 -9.86 -1.46 12.51
C ASN A 26 -10.75 -0.27 12.11
N ALA A 27 -10.87 0.03 10.81
CA ALA A 27 -11.72 1.11 10.34
C ALA A 27 -13.21 0.84 10.64
N VAL A 28 -13.67 -0.41 10.48
CA VAL A 28 -15.02 -0.83 10.87
C VAL A 28 -15.20 -0.73 12.38
N ASP A 29 -14.24 -1.23 13.16
CA ASP A 29 -14.31 -1.20 14.62
C ASP A 29 -14.41 0.24 15.14
N ILE A 30 -13.59 1.16 14.62
CA ILE A 30 -13.64 2.59 14.96
C ILE A 30 -15.00 3.21 14.58
N ALA A 31 -15.54 2.86 13.42
CA ALA A 31 -16.83 3.39 12.94
C ALA A 31 -18.01 2.83 13.74
N ALA A 32 -17.98 1.56 14.13
CA ALA A 32 -19.04 0.88 14.86
C ALA A 32 -19.06 1.27 16.34
N ASN A 33 -17.89 1.34 16.98
CA ASN A 33 -17.77 1.56 18.42
C ASN A 33 -17.58 3.03 18.81
N GLY A 34 -17.59 3.95 17.84
CA GLY A 34 -17.69 5.38 18.13
C GLY A 34 -16.56 5.92 19.01
N LEU A 35 -15.31 5.50 18.76
CA LEU A 35 -14.11 6.09 19.41
C LEU A 35 -13.91 7.60 19.11
N ARG A 36 -14.84 8.18 18.35
CA ARG A 36 -15.07 9.62 18.20
C ARG A 36 -15.73 10.13 19.48
N THR A 37 -14.91 10.64 20.39
CA THR A 37 -15.29 11.37 21.61
C THR A 37 -16.71 11.95 21.60
N ARG A 38 -17.65 11.26 22.26
CA ARG A 38 -18.88 11.83 22.80
C ARG A 38 -19.12 11.21 24.17
N ALA A 39 -18.64 11.87 25.22
CA ALA A 39 -19.01 11.52 26.59
C ALA A 39 -20.47 11.92 26.88
N PRO A 40 -21.15 11.37 27.89
CA PRO A 40 -21.26 9.96 28.28
C PRO A 40 -22.72 9.47 28.09
N ALA A 41 -22.93 8.26 27.58
CA ALA A 41 -24.14 7.50 27.84
C ALA A 41 -23.84 6.02 27.59
N GLY A 42 -23.96 5.22 28.64
CA GLY A 42 -23.63 3.81 28.60
C GLY A 42 -24.51 3.01 27.64
N ALA A 43 -23.91 1.99 27.04
CA ALA A 43 -24.54 0.71 26.75
C ALA A 43 -23.41 -0.25 26.40
N GLY A 44 -23.17 -1.23 27.28
CA GLY A 44 -22.39 -2.40 26.89
C GLY A 44 -23.20 -3.30 25.96
N ALA A 45 -22.49 -4.07 25.14
CA ALA A 45 -22.70 -5.50 24.89
C ALA A 45 -22.32 -5.87 23.45
N GLY A 46 -21.70 -7.04 23.30
CA GLY A 46 -21.91 -7.89 22.14
C GLY A 46 -20.69 -8.15 21.27
N SER A 47 -19.82 -9.04 21.72
CA SER A 47 -18.99 -9.86 20.84
C SER A 47 -19.84 -10.42 19.69
N SER A 48 -19.55 -10.01 18.46
CA SER A 48 -20.06 -10.69 17.28
C SER A 48 -18.98 -10.70 16.20
N GLN A 49 -18.26 -11.83 16.17
CA GLN A 49 -17.47 -12.27 15.03
C GLN A 49 -18.42 -12.37 13.81
N SER A 50 -17.96 -11.93 12.64
CA SER A 50 -18.67 -11.86 11.36
C SER A 50 -19.64 -10.68 11.18
N GLN A 51 -19.11 -9.53 10.74
CA GLN A 51 -19.91 -8.47 10.13
C GLN A 51 -19.97 -8.71 8.62
N PRO A 52 -21.16 -8.95 8.03
CA PRO A 52 -21.31 -9.22 6.60
C PRO A 52 -21.02 -7.98 5.73
N PRO A 53 -20.76 -8.14 4.41
CA PRO A 53 -20.38 -7.06 3.48
C PRO A 53 -21.37 -5.88 3.45
N ALA A 54 -22.65 -6.12 3.75
CA ALA A 54 -23.69 -5.09 3.82
C ALA A 54 -23.50 -4.09 4.99
N ALA A 55 -22.75 -4.46 6.04
CA ALA A 55 -22.47 -3.58 7.17
C ALA A 55 -21.57 -2.41 6.77
N PHE A 56 -20.63 -2.61 5.85
CA PHE A 56 -19.65 -1.58 5.46
C PHE A 56 -20.31 -0.35 4.83
N GLY A 57 -21.25 -0.56 3.91
CA GLY A 57 -22.04 0.50 3.29
C GLY A 57 -23.10 1.12 4.21
N SER A 58 -23.39 0.48 5.34
CA SER A 58 -24.33 1.00 6.34
C SER A 58 -23.70 2.12 7.20
N PHE A 59 -22.37 2.20 7.25
CA PHE A 59 -21.65 3.27 7.95
C PHE A 59 -21.48 4.49 7.04
N ARG A 60 -22.29 5.53 7.25
CA ARG A 60 -22.26 6.78 6.45
C ARG A 60 -20.89 7.46 6.40
N ASP A 61 -20.11 7.30 7.47
CA ASP A 61 -18.82 7.97 7.63
C ASP A 61 -17.61 7.07 7.33
N LEU A 62 -17.85 5.86 6.81
CA LEU A 62 -16.79 4.92 6.46
C LEU A 62 -16.64 4.90 4.93
N ARG A 63 -15.40 5.08 4.46
CA ARG A 63 -15.03 4.95 3.05
C ARG A 63 -13.83 4.02 2.95
N ALA A 64 -13.85 3.13 1.96
CA ALA A 64 -12.74 2.24 1.66
C ALA A 64 -12.40 2.29 0.18
N LEU A 65 -11.10 2.38 -0.11
CA LEU A 65 -10.55 2.29 -1.46
C LEU A 65 -9.49 1.19 -1.45
N HIS A 66 -9.68 0.17 -2.27
CA HIS A 66 -8.73 -0.93 -2.40
C HIS A 66 -8.04 -0.84 -3.75
N VAL A 67 -6.73 -0.66 -3.73
CA VAL A 67 -5.92 -0.76 -4.95
C VAL A 67 -5.71 -2.24 -5.25
N LYS A 68 -5.96 -2.67 -6.50
CA LYS A 68 -5.76 -4.06 -6.94
C LYS A 68 -4.90 -4.08 -8.18
N ASN A 69 -3.76 -4.77 -8.10
CA ASN A 69 -2.90 -4.98 -9.24
C ASN A 69 -3.40 -6.13 -10.11
N SER A 70 -3.28 -5.98 -11.43
CA SER A 70 -3.57 -7.02 -12.40
C SER A 70 -2.68 -8.25 -12.13
N CYS A 71 -3.25 -9.44 -12.24
CA CYS A 71 -2.60 -10.73 -11.96
C CYS A 71 -2.13 -10.97 -10.50
N ASP A 72 -2.35 -10.04 -9.56
CA ASP A 72 -2.16 -10.31 -8.14
C ASP A 72 -3.34 -11.15 -7.60
N VAL A 73 -3.02 -12.33 -7.09
CA VAL A 73 -3.99 -13.32 -6.59
C VAL A 73 -4.31 -13.14 -5.11
N VAL A 74 -3.50 -12.39 -4.35
CA VAL A 74 -3.71 -12.22 -2.90
C VAL A 74 -5.03 -11.50 -2.58
N PRO A 75 -5.45 -10.45 -3.30
CA PRO A 75 -6.71 -9.74 -3.03
C PRO A 75 -7.97 -10.54 -3.38
N VAL A 76 -7.87 -11.80 -3.83
CA VAL A 76 -9.03 -12.63 -4.21
C VAL A 76 -9.81 -13.13 -2.97
N VAL A 77 -9.19 -13.14 -1.78
CA VAL A 77 -9.81 -13.71 -0.57
C VAL A 77 -9.58 -12.81 0.66
N PRO A 78 -10.62 -12.53 1.46
CA PRO A 78 -12.04 -12.77 1.20
C PRO A 78 -12.61 -11.75 0.18
N PRO A 79 -13.60 -12.15 -0.64
CA PRO A 79 -14.28 -11.25 -1.58
C PRO A 79 -15.18 -10.29 -0.82
N LEU A 80 -14.61 -9.18 -0.34
CA LEU A 80 -15.37 -8.10 0.28
C LEU A 80 -15.80 -7.10 -0.80
N THR A 81 -16.98 -6.51 -0.65
CA THR A 81 -17.51 -5.49 -1.55
C THR A 81 -16.88 -4.14 -1.22
N TYR A 82 -15.70 -3.87 -1.75
CA TYR A 82 -15.01 -2.58 -1.65
C TYR A 82 -14.96 -1.88 -3.01
N VAL A 83 -14.85 -0.55 -3.01
CA VAL A 83 -14.52 0.20 -4.23
C VAL A 83 -13.07 -0.13 -4.60
N VAL A 84 -12.89 -0.69 -5.80
CA VAL A 84 -11.58 -1.10 -6.30
C VAL A 84 -11.02 -0.03 -7.23
N LEU A 85 -9.77 0.36 -7.01
CA LEU A 85 -8.94 1.05 -7.99
C LEU A 85 -8.05 0.01 -8.70
N PRO A 86 -8.41 -0.44 -9.91
CA PRO A 86 -7.59 -1.37 -10.65
C PRO A 86 -6.33 -0.67 -11.18
N ILE A 87 -5.18 -1.33 -11.04
CA ILE A 87 -3.92 -0.95 -11.68
C ILE A 87 -3.35 -2.14 -12.44
N ASP A 88 -2.53 -1.91 -13.46
CA ASP A 88 -1.86 -2.98 -14.20
C ASP A 88 -0.36 -2.70 -14.35
N THR A 89 0.42 -3.17 -13.38
CA THR A 89 1.86 -2.94 -13.38
C THR A 89 2.58 -3.58 -14.56
N ALA A 90 1.98 -4.55 -15.26
CA ALA A 90 2.58 -5.16 -16.45
C ALA A 90 2.63 -4.20 -17.64
N ARG A 91 1.90 -3.08 -17.61
CA ARG A 91 1.97 -2.01 -18.61
C ARG A 91 3.18 -1.09 -18.42
N SER A 92 3.84 -1.15 -17.26
CA SER A 92 5.01 -0.32 -16.96
C SER A 92 6.19 -0.70 -17.86
N PRO A 93 6.81 0.25 -18.58
CA PRO A 93 8.02 -0.03 -19.36
C PRO A 93 9.25 -0.28 -18.48
N TYR A 94 9.17 0.04 -17.18
CA TYR A 94 10.26 -0.07 -16.21
C TYR A 94 10.36 -1.46 -15.57
N LEU A 95 9.22 -2.14 -15.42
CA LEU A 95 9.13 -3.40 -14.68
C LEU A 95 9.37 -4.59 -15.59
N ARG A 96 9.91 -5.68 -15.03
CA ARG A 96 10.05 -6.95 -15.75
C ARG A 96 8.67 -7.54 -16.07
N SER A 97 8.57 -8.13 -17.26
CA SER A 97 7.40 -8.87 -17.71
C SER A 97 7.83 -10.21 -18.31
N PRO A 98 7.24 -11.35 -17.89
CA PRO A 98 6.20 -11.46 -16.87
C PRO A 98 6.70 -11.18 -15.45
N GLY A 99 5.84 -10.59 -14.61
CA GLY A 99 6.11 -10.42 -13.19
C GLY A 99 6.00 -11.73 -12.41
N THR A 100 6.68 -11.82 -11.26
CA THR A 100 6.53 -12.94 -10.31
C THR A 100 5.39 -12.67 -9.32
N PRO A 101 4.82 -13.69 -8.63
CA PRO A 101 3.83 -13.47 -7.58
C PRO A 101 4.30 -12.47 -6.51
N HIS A 102 5.60 -12.52 -6.17
CA HIS A 102 6.20 -11.61 -5.21
C HIS A 102 6.22 -10.15 -5.71
N THR A 103 6.62 -9.91 -6.97
CA THR A 103 6.66 -8.55 -7.54
C THR A 103 5.27 -8.00 -7.84
N LEU A 104 4.33 -8.85 -8.27
CA LEU A 104 2.93 -8.48 -8.48
C LEU A 104 2.24 -8.07 -7.18
N HIS A 105 2.62 -8.69 -6.05
CA HIS A 105 2.12 -8.40 -4.71
C HIS A 105 3.07 -7.49 -3.89
N ASN A 106 4.03 -6.82 -4.51
CA ASN A 106 4.97 -5.95 -3.79
C ASN A 106 4.39 -4.53 -3.63
N LEU A 107 4.43 -3.99 -2.41
CA LEU A 107 3.89 -2.65 -2.11
C LEU A 107 4.52 -1.54 -2.98
N GLU A 108 5.84 -1.56 -3.19
CA GLU A 108 6.51 -0.52 -3.96
C GLU A 108 6.14 -0.61 -5.45
N CYS A 109 5.89 -1.82 -5.96
CA CYS A 109 5.33 -2.06 -7.30
C CYS A 109 3.88 -1.58 -7.40
N TYR A 110 3.06 -1.77 -6.36
CA TYR A 110 1.71 -1.22 -6.28
C TYR A 110 1.71 0.30 -6.36
N LEU A 111 2.56 0.96 -5.57
CA LEU A 111 2.69 2.41 -5.57
C LEU A 111 3.25 2.93 -6.90
N HIS A 112 4.16 2.19 -7.54
CA HIS A 112 4.60 2.48 -8.90
C HIS A 112 3.46 2.41 -9.91
N GLY A 113 2.61 1.38 -9.81
CA GLY A 113 1.40 1.26 -10.63
C GLY A 113 0.44 2.43 -10.42
N VAL A 114 0.15 2.81 -9.17
CA VAL A 114 -0.69 3.98 -8.85
C VAL A 114 -0.09 5.28 -9.41
N ALA A 115 1.23 5.41 -9.40
CA ALA A 115 1.91 6.60 -9.90
C ALA A 115 1.87 6.74 -11.43
N GLY A 116 1.64 5.65 -12.19
CA GLY A 116 1.80 5.69 -13.65
C GLY A 116 0.70 5.05 -14.50
N GLU A 117 -0.20 4.25 -13.93
CA GLU A 117 -1.31 3.64 -14.67
C GLU A 117 -2.26 4.71 -15.22
N GLN A 118 -2.64 4.57 -16.50
CA GLN A 118 -3.51 5.52 -17.19
C GLN A 118 -4.97 5.02 -17.29
N GLY A 119 -5.27 3.87 -16.69
CA GLY A 119 -6.63 3.33 -16.58
C GLY A 119 -7.19 2.88 -17.93
N SER A 120 -8.39 3.36 -18.25
CA SER A 120 -9.09 3.00 -19.50
C SER A 120 -8.44 3.58 -20.75
N ALA A 121 -7.64 4.65 -20.62
CA ALA A 121 -6.86 5.19 -21.74
C ALA A 121 -5.75 4.24 -22.18
N GLY A 122 -5.32 3.33 -21.28
CA GLY A 122 -4.23 2.40 -21.54
C GLY A 122 -2.84 3.06 -21.51
N GLY A 123 -1.81 2.22 -21.48
CA GLY A 123 -0.42 2.65 -21.37
C GLY A 123 0.00 3.00 -19.95
N PHE A 124 1.20 3.55 -19.83
CA PHE A 124 1.84 3.85 -18.55
C PHE A 124 2.71 5.10 -18.68
N ARG A 125 2.49 6.07 -17.79
CA ARG A 125 3.28 7.31 -17.69
C ARG A 125 3.22 7.80 -16.25
N LEU A 126 4.38 7.97 -15.62
CA LEU A 126 4.46 8.51 -14.27
C LEU A 126 3.92 9.96 -14.25
N GLU A 127 2.86 10.18 -13.48
CA GLU A 127 2.23 11.50 -13.27
C GLU A 127 2.80 12.23 -12.04
N VAL A 128 3.62 11.53 -11.25
CA VAL A 128 4.31 12.06 -10.08
C VAL A 128 5.78 11.74 -10.17
N ASP A 129 6.62 12.60 -9.59
CA ASP A 129 8.05 12.37 -9.46
C ASP A 129 8.32 11.30 -8.39
N ARG A 130 8.27 10.03 -8.83
CA ARG A 130 8.52 8.85 -8.01
C ARG A 130 9.69 8.07 -8.59
N ASP A 131 10.72 7.91 -7.77
CA ASP A 131 11.90 7.14 -8.15
C ASP A 131 11.54 5.66 -8.40
N VAL A 132 11.85 5.19 -9.60
CA VAL A 132 11.64 3.81 -10.02
C VAL A 132 12.50 2.83 -9.22
N ALA A 133 13.63 3.25 -8.65
CA ALA A 133 14.52 2.40 -7.85
C ALA A 133 13.83 1.82 -6.60
N LEU A 134 12.78 2.47 -6.10
CA LEU A 134 12.02 2.02 -4.94
C LEU A 134 11.40 0.64 -5.14
N VAL A 135 11.06 0.23 -6.36
CA VAL A 135 10.44 -1.07 -6.62
C VAL A 135 11.40 -2.24 -6.33
N ASN A 136 12.71 -2.01 -6.35
CA ASN A 136 13.73 -3.00 -5.99
C ASN A 136 14.08 -2.99 -4.50
N LYS A 137 13.42 -2.17 -3.67
CA LYS A 137 13.72 -2.05 -2.23
C LYS A 137 13.77 -3.39 -1.52
N GLY A 138 12.77 -4.24 -1.77
CA GLY A 138 12.71 -5.60 -1.25
C GLY A 138 12.35 -6.62 -2.34
N ALA A 139 12.67 -6.35 -3.60
CA ALA A 139 12.38 -7.23 -4.73
C ALA A 139 13.40 -7.05 -5.86
N ASP A 140 13.29 -7.89 -6.90
CA ASP A 140 14.01 -7.75 -8.18
C ASP A 140 13.01 -7.50 -9.31
N ALA A 141 12.43 -6.30 -9.32
CA ALA A 141 11.26 -5.96 -10.14
C ALA A 141 11.59 -5.12 -11.39
N LEU A 142 12.67 -4.32 -11.36
CA LEU A 142 13.10 -3.53 -12.51
C LEU A 142 13.75 -4.39 -13.60
N ARG A 143 13.61 -3.95 -14.86
CA ARG A 143 14.35 -4.52 -15.99
C ARG A 143 15.86 -4.33 -15.81
N ASP A 144 16.65 -5.24 -16.38
CA ASP A 144 18.11 -5.27 -16.25
C ASP A 144 18.82 -4.04 -16.83
N GLU A 145 18.14 -3.31 -17.72
CA GLU A 145 18.60 -2.03 -18.28
C GLU A 145 18.75 -0.94 -17.20
N TYR A 146 18.05 -1.08 -16.06
CA TYR A 146 18.17 -0.17 -14.94
C TYR A 146 19.17 -0.77 -13.93
N PRO A 147 20.34 -0.12 -13.70
CA PRO A 147 21.40 -0.64 -12.84
C PRO A 147 21.11 -0.47 -11.33
N VAL A 148 19.89 -0.81 -10.91
CA VAL A 148 19.45 -0.74 -9.51
C VAL A 148 19.54 -2.14 -8.90
N PRO A 149 20.35 -2.35 -7.86
CA PRO A 149 20.46 -3.65 -7.20
C PRO A 149 19.11 -4.16 -6.70
N ALA A 150 18.83 -5.45 -6.90
CA ALA A 150 17.70 -6.11 -6.28
C ALA A 150 17.82 -6.13 -4.75
N ASN A 151 16.69 -6.08 -4.04
CA ASN A 151 16.62 -6.19 -2.58
C ASN A 151 17.62 -5.27 -1.86
N TRP A 152 17.79 -4.04 -2.36
CA TRP A 152 18.84 -3.16 -1.87
C TRP A 152 18.60 -2.69 -0.43
N TRP A 153 17.39 -2.82 0.12
CA TRP A 153 17.14 -2.47 1.52
C TRP A 153 17.70 -3.53 2.46
N ALA A 154 18.72 -3.14 3.23
CA ALA A 154 19.23 -3.90 4.35
C ALA A 154 19.45 -2.98 5.55
N ARG A 155 19.29 -3.50 6.76
CA ARG A 155 19.73 -2.77 7.95
C ARG A 155 21.25 -2.70 8.01
N PRO A 156 21.84 -1.66 8.62
CA PRO A 156 23.30 -1.54 8.74
C PRO A 156 23.99 -2.80 9.26
N GLU A 157 23.40 -3.49 10.25
CA GLU A 157 23.99 -4.69 10.85
C GLU A 157 24.01 -5.90 9.88
N GLN A 158 23.15 -5.89 8.86
CA GLN A 158 23.09 -6.94 7.84
C GLN A 158 24.13 -6.73 6.73
N VAL A 159 24.73 -5.53 6.64
CA VAL A 159 25.74 -5.16 5.64
C VAL A 159 27.13 -5.66 6.04
N ASP A 160 27.43 -5.62 7.33
CA ASP A 160 28.76 -6.00 7.86
C ASP A 160 29.02 -7.52 7.81
N GLY A 161 27.96 -8.34 7.76
CA GLY A 161 28.06 -9.80 7.62
C GLY A 161 28.34 -10.31 6.21
N LEU A 162 28.28 -9.45 5.18
CA LEU A 162 28.34 -9.85 3.76
C LEU A 162 29.62 -9.41 3.02
N GLY A 163 30.70 -9.09 3.74
CA GLY A 163 32.00 -8.85 3.11
C GLY A 163 32.07 -7.54 2.31
N GLY A 164 31.53 -6.44 2.86
CA GLY A 164 31.91 -5.09 2.45
C GLY A 164 31.24 -4.49 1.22
N ARG A 165 30.23 -5.13 0.62
CA ARG A 165 29.37 -4.46 -0.37
C ARG A 165 28.23 -3.73 0.35
N ARG A 166 28.39 -2.42 0.53
CA ARG A 166 27.33 -1.56 1.07
C ARG A 166 26.13 -1.55 0.09
N PRO A 167 24.92 -1.93 0.52
CA PRO A 167 23.71 -1.55 -0.20
C PRO A 167 23.60 -0.04 -0.24
N LEU A 168 23.01 0.49 -1.31
CA LEU A 168 22.76 1.91 -1.47
C LEU A 168 21.92 2.39 -0.28
N ASP A 169 22.51 3.28 0.50
CA ASP A 169 21.87 3.97 1.61
C ASP A 169 20.75 4.87 1.07
N ALA A 170 19.58 4.86 1.72
CA ALA A 170 18.46 5.73 1.35
C ALA A 170 18.78 7.25 1.45
N GLN A 171 19.95 7.61 1.98
CA GLN A 171 20.50 8.97 1.97
C GLN A 171 21.35 9.28 0.71
N GLY A 172 21.85 8.27 -0.01
CA GLY A 172 22.69 8.42 -1.21
C GLY A 172 21.94 8.87 -2.47
N LEU A 173 20.60 8.76 -2.50
CA LEU A 173 19.76 9.28 -3.59
C LEU A 173 19.64 10.82 -3.62
N ARG A 174 20.25 11.53 -2.65
CA ARG A 174 20.32 13.00 -2.65
C ARG A 174 21.64 13.57 -3.18
N GLY A 175 22.59 12.73 -3.61
CA GLY A 175 23.89 13.21 -4.04
C GLY A 175 24.53 12.30 -5.07
N ASN A 176 24.12 12.45 -6.33
CA ASN A 176 24.96 12.41 -7.54
C ASN A 176 24.09 12.14 -8.78
N LEU A 177 23.32 13.16 -9.17
CA LEU A 177 22.98 13.36 -10.56
C LEU A 177 24.07 14.28 -11.13
N ILE A 178 25.03 13.72 -11.87
CA ILE A 178 25.87 14.50 -12.79
C ILE A 178 25.37 14.15 -14.20
N VAL A 179 24.64 15.12 -14.76
CA VAL A 179 24.22 15.38 -16.15
C VAL A 179 23.85 14.17 -17.02
#